data_AF-A0A8C1PR55-F1
#
_entry.id   AF-A0A8C1PR55-F1
#
_cell.length_a   1.000
_cell.length_b   1.000
_cell.length_c   1.000
_cell.angle_alpha   90.00
_cell.angle_beta   90.00
_cell.angle_gamma   90.00
#
_symmetry.space_group_name_H-M   'P 1'
#
loop_
_entity.id
_entity.type
_entity.pdbx_description
1 polymer ?
#
loop_
_entity_poly.entity_id
_entity_poly.type
_entity_poly.pdbx_seq_one_letter_code
_entity_poly.pdbx_strand_id
1 'polypeptide(L)'
;MSDSVNAQSQDAGSHGEDGTSRVTSPRVGNKVTVVLGAQWGDEGKGKVVDLLAQDADMVCRCQGGNNAGHTVVVDSVEYDFHLLPSGIINPKVTAFIGNGVVIHLPGLFEEAEKNMRKGKGLEGWESRLIISDRAHIVFDFHQAVDGVQEQERQQQAGKNLGTTKKGIGPVYSAKAARSGLRICDLLADFQEFSERSKQWKTEQSHVSFHRFKHLASQYKSMYPSLEIDVDGELEKLKTYIDRIKPMVRDGVFFMYEALHGPPKKILVEGANAALLDIDFGTYPFVTSSNCTVGGVCTGLGMPPQNVGEVYGVVKAYTTRVGIGAFPAEQNNEIGELLQSRGKEVGVTTGRKRRCGWLDLVLIKYAHMINGFTAIALTKLDILDVLPEIKVGVAYKVDGEIIPHFPGNISSLSPHAVHVLLLQTVRHQ
;
A
#
# COMPACT_ATOMS: atom_id res chain seq x y z
N MET A 1 -54.49 -57.88 15.40
CA MET A 1 -54.84 -59.20 14.85
C MET A 1 -55.14 -58.98 13.38
N SER A 2 -54.40 -59.51 12.42
CA SER A 2 -53.14 -60.30 12.47
C SER A 2 -52.60 -60.39 11.04
N ASP A 3 -51.27 -60.30 10.88
CA ASP A 3 -50.39 -61.14 10.04
C ASP A 3 -50.83 -61.52 8.59
N SER A 4 -49.97 -61.55 7.57
CA SER A 4 -48.49 -61.56 7.52
C SER A 4 -47.94 -61.18 6.13
N VAL A 5 -46.62 -61.00 6.07
CA VAL A 5 -45.79 -60.66 4.90
C VAL A 5 -45.39 -61.91 4.10
N ASN A 6 -45.37 -61.86 2.76
CA ASN A 6 -44.19 -62.31 1.99
C ASN A 6 -44.10 -61.76 0.55
N ALA A 7 -42.89 -61.79 -0.01
CA ALA A 7 -42.48 -60.98 -1.17
C ALA A 7 -41.97 -61.80 -2.38
N GLN A 8 -41.94 -61.16 -3.56
CA GLN A 8 -41.06 -61.34 -4.76
C GLN A 8 -41.75 -60.68 -5.98
N SER A 9 -41.10 -60.06 -6.99
CA SER A 9 -39.74 -59.51 -7.14
C SER A 9 -39.61 -58.81 -8.52
N GLN A 10 -39.00 -57.61 -8.60
CA GLN A 10 -38.36 -57.00 -9.80
C GLN A 10 -39.26 -56.73 -11.03
N ASP A 11 -38.97 -55.86 -12.02
CA ASP A 11 -38.14 -54.65 -12.18
C ASP A 11 -38.58 -53.99 -13.51
N ALA A 12 -38.38 -52.70 -13.85
CA ALA A 12 -37.96 -51.48 -13.15
C ALA A 12 -38.30 -50.26 -14.05
N GLY A 13 -38.07 -49.01 -13.59
CA GLY A 13 -38.01 -47.82 -14.45
C GLY A 13 -39.02 -46.69 -14.17
N SER A 14 -38.76 -45.89 -13.14
CA SER A 14 -39.46 -44.60 -12.90
C SER A 14 -38.46 -43.44 -12.95
N HIS A 15 -38.74 -42.42 -13.77
CA HIS A 15 -37.96 -41.18 -13.82
C HIS A 15 -38.00 -40.47 -12.46
N GLY A 16 -36.83 -40.23 -11.86
CA GLY A 16 -36.69 -39.28 -10.76
C GLY A 16 -36.52 -37.87 -11.31
N GLU A 17 -37.42 -36.96 -10.96
CA GLU A 17 -37.20 -35.52 -11.15
C GLU A 17 -36.17 -35.05 -10.12
N ASP A 18 -34.96 -34.73 -10.59
CA ASP A 18 -33.85 -34.34 -9.73
C ASP A 18 -34.02 -32.89 -9.26
N GLY A 19 -34.52 -32.73 -8.04
CA GLY A 19 -34.81 -31.47 -7.38
C GLY A 19 -33.57 -30.68 -7.00
N THR A 20 -32.80 -30.24 -8.01
CA THR A 20 -31.62 -29.39 -7.83
C THR A 20 -32.05 -27.98 -7.44
N SER A 21 -32.23 -27.76 -6.12
CA SER A 21 -32.35 -26.43 -5.55
C SER A 21 -31.11 -25.63 -5.94
N ARG A 22 -31.24 -24.71 -6.91
CA ARG A 22 -30.19 -23.75 -7.24
C ARG A 22 -29.87 -22.97 -5.98
N VAL A 23 -28.70 -23.25 -5.38
CA VAL A 23 -28.14 -22.43 -4.32
C VAL A 23 -28.00 -21.03 -4.90
N THR A 24 -28.92 -20.15 -4.53
CA THR A 24 -28.82 -18.73 -4.86
C THR A 24 -27.48 -18.27 -4.32
N SER A 25 -26.59 -17.80 -5.20
CA SER A 25 -25.29 -17.30 -4.76
C SER A 25 -25.51 -16.30 -3.62
N PRO A 26 -24.76 -16.39 -2.51
CA PRO A 26 -24.85 -15.39 -1.46
C PRO A 26 -24.72 -14.02 -2.11
N ARG A 27 -25.64 -13.10 -1.79
CA ARG A 27 -25.54 -11.73 -2.29
C ARG A 27 -24.17 -11.22 -1.85
N VAL A 28 -23.25 -11.09 -2.80
CA VAL A 28 -21.98 -10.41 -2.56
C VAL A 28 -22.37 -9.01 -2.11
N GLY A 29 -21.98 -8.66 -0.88
CA GLY A 29 -22.37 -7.40 -0.26
C GLY A 29 -21.70 -6.20 -0.94
N ASN A 30 -21.42 -5.16 -0.15
CA ASN A 30 -20.72 -3.99 -0.66
C ASN A 30 -19.41 -4.40 -1.34
N LYS A 31 -19.18 -3.78 -2.50
CA LYS A 31 -17.94 -3.89 -3.26
C LYS A 31 -17.05 -2.71 -2.89
N VAL A 32 -15.74 -2.93 -2.79
CA VAL A 32 -14.77 -1.84 -2.64
C VAL A 32 -14.33 -1.32 -4.00
N THR A 33 -14.26 0.00 -4.13
CA THR A 33 -13.60 0.68 -5.24
C THR A 33 -12.14 0.93 -4.86
N VAL A 34 -11.20 0.62 -5.74
CA VAL A 34 -9.76 0.69 -5.47
C VAL A 34 -9.08 1.65 -6.43
N VAL A 35 -8.19 2.51 -5.93
CA VAL A 35 -7.36 3.40 -6.75
C VAL A 35 -5.89 3.02 -6.59
N LEU A 36 -5.25 2.54 -7.67
CA LEU A 36 -3.86 2.05 -7.66
C LEU A 36 -2.99 2.84 -8.64
N GLY A 37 -1.68 2.92 -8.35
CA GLY A 37 -0.71 3.56 -9.25
C GLY A 37 -0.20 2.53 -10.25
N ALA A 38 -0.23 2.86 -11.54
CA ALA A 38 0.17 1.92 -12.59
C ALA A 38 1.68 1.99 -12.93
N GLN A 39 2.45 2.92 -12.34
CA GLN A 39 3.86 3.18 -12.67
C GLN A 39 4.76 3.02 -11.43
N TRP A 40 5.75 3.89 -11.23
CA TRP A 40 6.65 3.93 -10.06
C TRP A 40 6.21 4.98 -9.01
N GLY A 41 4.92 5.32 -8.95
CA GLY A 41 4.40 6.36 -8.08
C GLY A 41 4.33 7.72 -8.76
N ASP A 42 3.88 8.72 -8.00
CA ASP A 42 3.73 10.10 -8.45
C ASP A 42 2.81 10.30 -9.68
N GLU A 43 1.87 9.36 -9.91
CA GLU A 43 0.89 9.42 -11.01
C GLU A 43 -0.29 10.37 -10.72
N GLY A 44 -0.30 11.04 -9.56
CA GLY A 44 -1.39 11.94 -9.18
C GLY A 44 -2.64 11.25 -8.61
N LYS A 45 -2.51 10.00 -8.12
CA LYS A 45 -3.58 9.23 -7.44
C LYS A 45 -4.45 10.06 -6.50
N GLY A 46 -3.83 10.95 -5.72
CA GLY A 46 -4.53 11.82 -4.77
C GLY A 46 -5.71 12.58 -5.38
N LYS A 47 -5.61 13.04 -6.64
CA LYS A 47 -6.73 13.73 -7.32
C LYS A 47 -7.90 12.80 -7.65
N VAL A 48 -7.62 11.54 -7.95
CA VAL A 48 -8.64 10.51 -8.24
C VAL A 48 -9.30 10.05 -6.93
N VAL A 49 -8.51 9.88 -5.87
CA VAL A 49 -9.00 9.55 -4.53
C VAL A 49 -9.86 10.68 -3.97
N ASP A 50 -9.42 11.93 -4.09
CA ASP A 50 -10.18 13.13 -3.68
C ASP A 50 -11.54 13.21 -4.37
N LEU A 51 -11.58 13.09 -5.71
CA LEU A 51 -12.81 13.04 -6.50
C LEU A 51 -13.78 11.94 -6.02
N LEU A 52 -13.27 10.72 -5.78
CA LEU A 52 -14.11 9.59 -5.36
C LEU A 52 -14.49 9.66 -3.86
N ALA A 53 -13.71 10.34 -3.01
CA ALA A 53 -13.93 10.46 -1.58
C ALA A 53 -15.03 11.46 -1.21
N GLN A 54 -15.44 12.35 -2.12
CA GLN A 54 -16.59 13.24 -1.93
C GLN A 54 -17.88 12.46 -1.68
N ASP A 55 -18.01 11.33 -2.36
CA ASP A 55 -19.18 10.47 -2.41
C ASP A 55 -19.05 9.19 -1.57
N ALA A 56 -17.90 8.95 -0.94
CA ALA A 56 -17.64 7.74 -0.15
C ALA A 56 -18.24 7.82 1.26
N ASP A 57 -18.70 6.68 1.79
CA ASP A 57 -19.04 6.52 3.20
C ASP A 57 -17.80 6.19 4.04
N MET A 58 -16.82 5.55 3.40
CA MET A 58 -15.64 4.99 4.05
C MET A 58 -14.42 5.06 3.13
N VAL A 59 -13.27 5.51 3.65
CA VAL A 59 -12.00 5.55 2.91
C VAL A 59 -10.91 4.82 3.67
N CYS A 60 -10.30 3.83 3.01
CA CYS A 60 -9.43 2.83 3.60
C CYS A 60 -8.00 2.91 3.08
N ARG A 61 -7.02 2.66 3.97
CA ARG A 61 -5.63 2.36 3.61
C ARG A 61 -5.31 0.91 4.00
N CYS A 62 -4.70 0.16 3.09
CA CYS A 62 -4.48 -1.28 3.28
C CYS A 62 -3.01 -1.70 3.38
N GLN A 63 -2.05 -0.83 3.01
CA GLN A 63 -0.63 -1.16 2.88
C GLN A 63 0.29 0.05 3.15
N GLY A 64 1.61 -0.19 3.10
CA GLY A 64 2.63 0.84 3.28
C GLY A 64 2.64 1.43 4.70
N GLY A 65 3.06 2.68 4.82
CA GLY A 65 3.02 3.51 6.03
C GLY A 65 3.10 5.00 5.65
N ASN A 66 3.81 5.81 6.43
CA ASN A 66 4.06 7.25 6.14
C ASN A 66 5.13 7.49 5.04
N ASN A 67 5.40 6.50 4.19
CA ASN A 67 6.36 6.56 3.07
C ASN A 67 5.71 6.89 1.72
N ALA A 68 4.38 6.90 1.66
CA ALA A 68 3.60 7.45 0.58
C ALA A 68 2.74 8.58 1.16
N GLY A 69 2.37 9.53 0.31
CA GLY A 69 1.47 10.61 0.68
C GLY A 69 1.08 11.45 -0.52
N HIS A 70 0.06 12.26 -0.35
CA HIS A 70 -0.41 13.20 -1.35
C HIS A 70 -1.07 14.40 -0.69
N THR A 71 -1.06 15.50 -1.43
CA THR A 71 -1.74 16.74 -1.05
C THR A 71 -3.15 16.73 -1.64
N VAL A 72 -4.14 17.07 -0.81
CA VAL A 72 -5.54 17.31 -1.21
C VAL A 72 -5.84 18.80 -1.03
N VAL A 73 -6.64 19.38 -1.92
CA VAL A 73 -6.94 20.82 -1.91
C VAL A 73 -8.43 21.05 -1.71
N VAL A 74 -8.82 21.55 -0.53
CA VAL A 74 -10.22 21.85 -0.18
C VAL A 74 -10.33 23.34 0.14
N ASP A 75 -11.28 24.04 -0.49
CA ASP A 75 -11.46 25.50 -0.34
C ASP A 75 -10.16 26.31 -0.52
N SER A 76 -9.34 25.92 -1.52
CA SER A 76 -7.99 26.46 -1.78
C SER A 76 -6.94 26.25 -0.67
N VAL A 77 -7.20 25.37 0.30
CA VAL A 77 -6.27 24.98 1.37
C VAL A 77 -5.67 23.60 1.09
N GLU A 78 -4.34 23.51 1.11
CA GLU A 78 -3.59 22.27 0.89
C GLU A 78 -3.42 21.44 2.17
N TYR A 79 -3.99 20.24 2.24
CA TYR A 79 -3.83 19.26 3.32
C TYR A 79 -2.87 18.14 2.90
N ASP A 80 -1.95 17.72 3.77
CA ASP A 80 -0.92 16.72 3.43
C ASP A 80 -1.17 15.42 4.16
N PHE A 81 -1.54 14.35 3.45
CA PHE A 81 -1.83 13.05 4.05
C PHE A 81 -0.72 12.04 3.76
N HIS A 82 -0.36 11.22 4.75
CA HIS A 82 0.65 10.16 4.65
C HIS A 82 0.15 8.84 5.23
N LEU A 83 -0.28 8.80 6.50
CA LEU A 83 -0.90 7.64 7.15
C LEU A 83 -2.42 7.74 7.20
N LEU A 84 -2.98 8.94 7.40
CA LEU A 84 -4.43 9.11 7.44
C LEU A 84 -5.00 8.89 6.02
N PRO A 85 -6.04 8.04 5.86
CA PRO A 85 -6.79 7.98 4.61
C PRO A 85 -7.35 9.36 4.29
N SER A 86 -7.01 9.90 3.11
CA SER A 86 -7.19 11.32 2.82
C SER A 86 -8.65 11.80 2.82
N GLY A 87 -9.60 10.89 2.58
CA GLY A 87 -11.03 11.15 2.72
C GLY A 87 -11.48 11.60 4.12
N ILE A 88 -10.63 11.48 5.16
CA ILE A 88 -10.91 11.98 6.51
C ILE A 88 -11.22 13.49 6.54
N ILE A 89 -10.80 14.24 5.52
CA ILE A 89 -11.15 15.66 5.31
C ILE A 89 -12.67 15.88 5.14
N ASN A 90 -13.39 14.90 4.61
CA ASN A 90 -14.84 14.92 4.55
C ASN A 90 -15.40 14.50 5.93
N PRO A 91 -16.15 15.37 6.64
CA PRO A 91 -16.63 15.07 7.99
C PRO A 91 -17.67 13.93 8.04
N LYS A 92 -18.21 13.51 6.89
CA LYS A 92 -19.12 12.35 6.79
C LYS A 92 -18.39 11.01 6.60
N VAL A 93 -17.12 11.03 6.19
CA VAL A 93 -16.34 9.82 5.92
C VAL A 93 -15.81 9.20 7.21
N THR A 94 -15.97 7.88 7.33
CA THR A 94 -15.20 7.05 8.25
C THR A 94 -13.86 6.67 7.60
N ALA A 95 -12.74 7.03 8.23
CA ALA A 95 -11.41 6.64 7.76
C ALA A 95 -11.00 5.31 8.39
N PHE A 96 -10.35 4.42 7.64
CA PHE A 96 -9.88 3.13 8.16
C PHE A 96 -8.43 2.83 7.79
N ILE A 97 -7.61 2.47 8.79
CA ILE A 97 -6.25 1.97 8.61
C ILE A 97 -6.25 0.45 8.86
N GLY A 98 -6.09 -0.32 7.78
CA GLY A 98 -6.13 -1.78 7.79
C GLY A 98 -4.89 -2.48 8.34
N ASN A 99 -5.02 -3.78 8.59
CA ASN A 99 -3.98 -4.63 9.19
C ASN A 99 -2.71 -4.79 8.34
N GLY A 100 -2.76 -4.44 7.05
CA GLY A 100 -1.58 -4.47 6.18
C GLY A 100 -0.65 -3.28 6.39
N VAL A 101 -1.13 -2.17 6.96
CA VAL A 101 -0.36 -0.92 7.18
C VAL A 101 0.65 -1.07 8.34
N VAL A 102 1.76 -0.35 8.24
CA VAL A 102 2.72 -0.12 9.34
C VAL A 102 2.62 1.34 9.82
N ILE A 103 2.39 1.55 11.11
CA ILE A 103 2.00 2.85 11.69
C ILE A 103 3.10 3.37 12.61
N HIS A 104 3.67 4.54 12.31
CA HIS A 104 4.49 5.30 13.26
C HIS A 104 3.55 6.18 14.09
N LEU A 105 3.41 5.90 15.39
CA LEU A 105 2.44 6.60 16.24
C LEU A 105 2.72 8.11 16.36
N PRO A 106 3.96 8.59 16.64
CA PRO A 106 4.26 10.01 16.62
C PRO A 106 3.89 10.64 15.27
N GLY A 107 4.33 10.04 14.16
CA GLY A 107 4.04 10.54 12.81
C GLY A 107 2.55 10.63 12.46
N LEU A 108 1.71 9.72 12.97
CA LEU A 108 0.26 9.77 12.79
C LEU A 108 -0.36 11.00 13.49
N PHE A 109 0.04 11.25 14.75
CA PHE A 109 -0.47 12.39 15.51
C PHE A 109 0.12 13.72 15.03
N GLU A 110 1.41 13.77 14.66
CA GLU A 110 2.03 14.93 14.02
C GLU A 110 1.34 15.32 12.71
N GLU A 111 0.98 14.34 11.86
CA GLU A 111 0.23 14.55 10.63
C GLU A 111 -1.17 15.13 10.90
N ALA A 112 -1.89 14.55 11.86
CA ALA A 112 -3.21 15.04 12.26
C ALA A 112 -3.13 16.48 12.81
N GLU A 113 -2.23 16.74 13.76
CA GLU A 113 -2.04 18.05 14.38
C GLU A 113 -1.55 19.12 13.39
N LYS A 114 -0.72 18.74 12.40
CA LYS A 114 -0.33 19.63 11.29
C LYS A 114 -1.54 20.02 10.45
N ASN A 115 -2.40 19.06 10.08
CA ASN A 115 -3.56 19.30 9.22
C ASN A 115 -4.72 19.99 9.97
N MET A 116 -4.88 19.76 11.28
CA MET A 116 -5.84 20.49 12.12
C MET A 116 -5.58 22.00 12.15
N ARG A 117 -4.33 22.45 11.97
CA ARG A 117 -3.95 23.87 11.94
C ARG A 117 -4.19 24.55 10.58
N LYS A 118 -4.76 23.85 9.58
CA LYS A 118 -4.98 24.37 8.23
C LYS A 118 -6.47 24.53 7.94
N GLY A 119 -6.89 25.69 7.40
CA GLY A 119 -8.26 25.90 6.91
C GLY A 119 -9.35 25.58 7.94
N LYS A 120 -10.31 24.71 7.59
CA LYS A 120 -11.34 24.17 8.50
C LYS A 120 -10.83 23.08 9.46
N GLY A 121 -9.57 22.69 9.35
CA GLY A 121 -8.94 21.63 10.12
C GLY A 121 -9.48 20.24 9.81
N LEU A 122 -9.16 19.30 10.70
CA LEU A 122 -9.70 17.93 10.72
C LEU A 122 -10.61 17.76 11.94
N GLU A 123 -11.64 18.61 12.08
CA GLU A 123 -12.51 18.56 13.26
C GLU A 123 -13.16 17.16 13.42
N GLY A 124 -13.18 16.68 14.67
CA GLY A 124 -13.73 15.37 15.03
C GLY A 124 -13.03 14.15 14.43
N TRP A 125 -11.80 14.27 13.89
CA TRP A 125 -11.11 13.17 13.20
C TRP A 125 -10.91 11.92 14.08
N GLU A 126 -10.57 12.09 15.37
CA GLU A 126 -10.35 10.96 16.31
C GLU A 126 -11.62 10.11 16.53
N SER A 127 -12.82 10.67 16.29
CA SER A 127 -14.08 9.91 16.36
C SER A 127 -14.44 9.17 15.07
N ARG A 128 -13.76 9.48 13.95
CA ARG A 128 -14.02 8.96 12.60
C ARG A 128 -12.89 8.11 12.05
N LEU A 129 -11.71 8.11 12.67
CA LEU A 129 -10.62 7.20 12.35
C LEU A 129 -10.80 5.89 13.10
N ILE A 130 -10.83 4.79 12.35
CA ILE A 130 -10.75 3.44 12.88
C ILE A 130 -9.40 2.83 12.48
N ILE A 131 -8.73 2.18 13.43
CA ILE A 131 -7.43 1.53 13.24
C ILE A 131 -7.59 0.05 13.54
N SER A 132 -7.09 -0.80 12.64
CA SER A 132 -7.01 -2.23 12.90
C SER A 132 -6.00 -2.51 14.02
N ASP A 133 -6.48 -3.17 15.06
CA ASP A 133 -5.70 -3.82 16.11
C ASP A 133 -4.51 -4.65 15.60
N ARG A 134 -4.60 -5.23 14.39
CA ARG A 134 -3.57 -6.07 13.77
C ARG A 134 -2.52 -5.30 12.94
N ALA A 135 -2.66 -3.99 12.77
CA ALA A 135 -1.65 -3.14 12.12
C ALA A 135 -0.33 -3.15 12.93
N HIS A 136 0.81 -3.13 12.25
CA HIS A 136 2.12 -3.19 12.90
C HIS A 136 2.63 -1.80 13.29
N ILE A 137 3.43 -1.70 14.35
CA ILE A 137 3.98 -0.45 14.85
C ILE A 137 5.38 -0.21 14.27
N VAL A 138 5.59 0.97 13.70
CA VAL A 138 6.90 1.52 13.40
C VAL A 138 7.42 2.21 14.65
N PHE A 139 8.66 1.89 15.03
CA PHE A 139 9.35 2.43 16.20
C PHE A 139 10.46 3.38 15.73
N ASP A 140 10.92 4.28 16.59
CA ASP A 140 11.97 5.25 16.27
C ASP A 140 13.26 4.51 15.88
N PHE A 141 13.60 3.41 16.57
CA PHE A 141 14.74 2.56 16.18
C PHE A 141 14.56 1.87 14.81
N HIS A 142 13.34 1.59 14.36
CA HIS A 142 13.13 1.06 13.00
C HIS A 142 13.49 2.12 11.94
N GLN A 143 13.22 3.40 12.20
CA GLN A 143 13.61 4.50 11.30
C GLN A 143 15.13 4.68 11.26
N ALA A 144 15.79 4.59 12.43
CA ALA A 144 17.24 4.65 12.53
C ALA A 144 17.92 3.48 11.77
N VAL A 145 17.41 2.24 11.92
CA VAL A 145 17.91 1.06 11.19
C VAL A 145 17.77 1.21 9.67
N ASP A 146 16.64 1.73 9.18
CA ASP A 146 16.44 2.03 7.74
C ASP A 146 17.51 3.02 7.23
N GLY A 147 17.84 4.02 8.04
CA GLY A 147 18.95 4.95 7.79
C GLY A 147 20.33 4.29 7.74
N VAL A 148 20.64 3.38 8.68
CA VAL A 148 21.92 2.65 8.75
C VAL A 148 22.07 1.69 7.57
N GLN A 149 21.05 0.88 7.26
CA GLN A 149 21.10 -0.07 6.15
C GLN A 149 21.35 0.61 4.79
N GLU A 150 20.81 1.82 4.58
CA GLU A 150 21.08 2.60 3.36
C GLU A 150 22.54 3.10 3.28
N GLN A 151 23.17 3.41 4.42
CA GLN A 151 24.59 3.78 4.47
C GLN A 151 25.47 2.55 4.20
N GLU A 152 25.19 1.42 4.85
CA GLU A 152 25.92 0.15 4.64
C GLU A 152 25.82 -0.32 3.18
N ARG A 153 24.61 -0.31 2.58
CA ARG A 153 24.42 -0.65 1.16
C ARG A 153 25.22 0.28 0.24
N GLN A 154 25.21 1.59 0.52
CA GLN A 154 25.98 2.56 -0.26
C GLN A 154 27.50 2.33 -0.15
N GLN A 155 28.01 1.92 1.02
CA GLN A 155 29.41 1.60 1.24
C GLN A 155 29.84 0.29 0.58
N GLN A 156 29.02 -0.76 0.69
CA GLN A 156 29.36 -2.12 0.22
C GLN A 156 29.13 -2.30 -1.29
N ALA A 157 28.02 -1.78 -1.83
CA ALA A 157 27.59 -2.01 -3.21
C ALA A 157 27.69 -0.77 -4.11
N GLY A 158 28.18 0.36 -3.58
CA GLY A 158 28.22 1.65 -4.28
C GLY A 158 26.84 2.23 -4.62
N LYS A 159 25.76 1.64 -4.10
CA LYS A 159 24.37 1.89 -4.48
C LYS A 159 23.46 1.83 -3.27
N ASN A 160 22.57 2.80 -3.14
CA ASN A 160 21.48 2.83 -2.17
C ASN A 160 20.16 2.35 -2.82
N LEU A 161 19.17 1.91 -2.03
CA LEU A 161 17.83 1.63 -2.58
C LEU A 161 17.05 2.94 -2.80
N GLY A 162 17.39 3.99 -2.05
CA GLY A 162 16.68 5.25 -2.02
C GLY A 162 15.47 5.22 -1.09
N THR A 163 15.54 4.50 0.04
CA THR A 163 14.41 4.39 0.98
C THR A 163 14.01 5.76 1.54
N THR A 164 12.78 5.85 2.06
CA THR A 164 12.28 7.07 2.70
C THR A 164 12.84 7.29 4.11
N LYS A 165 13.65 6.36 4.64
CA LYS A 165 14.17 6.38 6.02
C LYS A 165 13.05 6.50 7.07
N LYS A 166 11.94 5.81 6.82
CA LYS A 166 10.74 5.81 7.67
C LYS A 166 10.52 4.48 8.40
N GLY A 167 11.47 3.56 8.33
CA GLY A 167 11.41 2.30 9.08
C GLY A 167 10.49 1.25 8.46
N ILE A 168 9.96 1.50 7.26
CA ILE A 168 9.01 0.61 6.58
C ILE A 168 9.61 -0.77 6.34
N GLY A 169 10.77 -0.84 5.69
CA GLY A 169 11.47 -2.10 5.41
C GLY A 169 11.79 -2.90 6.67
N PRO A 170 12.43 -2.30 7.69
CA PRO A 170 12.66 -2.96 8.97
C PRO A 170 11.39 -3.54 9.63
N VAL A 171 10.27 -2.82 9.63
CA VAL A 171 9.01 -3.31 10.23
C VAL A 171 8.38 -4.43 9.43
N TYR A 172 8.36 -4.35 8.09
CA TYR A 172 7.89 -5.47 7.26
C TYR A 172 8.80 -6.70 7.39
N SER A 173 10.11 -6.51 7.59
CA SER A 173 11.03 -7.59 7.93
C SER A 173 10.72 -8.21 9.30
N ALA A 174 10.44 -7.40 10.33
CA ALA A 174 10.04 -7.89 11.66
C ALA A 174 8.68 -8.62 11.61
N LYS A 175 7.73 -8.15 10.80
CA LYS A 175 6.45 -8.80 10.51
C LYS A 175 6.66 -10.18 9.88
N ALA A 176 7.50 -10.29 8.84
CA ALA A 176 7.84 -11.56 8.21
C ALA A 176 8.59 -12.52 9.17
N ALA A 177 9.49 -11.99 10.00
CA ALA A 177 10.18 -12.76 11.04
C ALA A 177 9.23 -13.24 12.16
N ARG A 178 8.07 -12.60 12.33
CA ARG A 178 7.10 -12.74 13.45
C ARG A 178 7.60 -12.20 14.80
N SER A 179 8.58 -11.28 14.75
CA SER A 179 9.11 -10.54 15.91
C SER A 179 8.52 -9.13 16.06
N GLY A 180 7.88 -8.61 15.00
CA GLY A 180 7.24 -7.29 14.99
C GLY A 180 6.05 -7.17 15.95
N LEU A 181 5.78 -5.94 16.37
CA LEU A 181 4.70 -5.60 17.30
C LEU A 181 3.54 -4.89 16.61
N ARG A 182 2.33 -5.08 17.15
CA ARG A 182 1.08 -4.54 16.61
C ARG A 182 0.34 -3.68 17.64
N ILE A 183 -0.65 -2.95 17.15
CA ILE A 183 -1.52 -2.10 17.98
C ILE A 183 -2.21 -2.90 19.09
N CYS A 184 -2.65 -4.14 18.84
CA CYS A 184 -3.22 -5.02 19.85
C CYS A 184 -2.21 -5.39 20.96
N ASP A 185 -0.94 -5.54 20.62
CA ASP A 185 0.11 -5.88 21.58
C ASP A 185 0.41 -4.66 22.50
N LEU A 186 0.29 -3.43 21.99
CA LEU A 186 0.42 -2.17 22.77
C LEU A 186 -0.77 -1.91 23.70
N LEU A 187 -1.99 -2.29 23.28
CA LEU A 187 -3.23 -2.03 24.03
C LEU A 187 -3.65 -3.14 25.01
N ALA A 188 -2.90 -4.24 25.08
CA ALA A 188 -3.10 -5.32 26.02
C ALA A 188 -2.53 -4.96 27.41
N ASP A 189 -1.54 -5.72 27.91
CA ASP A 189 -0.79 -5.37 29.10
C ASP A 189 0.49 -4.60 28.71
N PHE A 190 0.57 -3.32 29.13
CA PHE A 190 1.75 -2.49 28.85
C PHE A 190 3.01 -2.99 29.57
N GLN A 191 2.90 -3.71 30.69
CA GLN A 191 4.03 -4.34 31.35
C GLN A 191 4.55 -5.54 30.53
N GLU A 192 3.66 -6.36 29.98
CA GLU A 192 4.04 -7.44 29.05
C GLU A 192 4.67 -6.86 27.76
N PHE A 193 4.08 -5.80 27.19
CA PHE A 193 4.64 -5.12 26.02
C PHE A 193 6.08 -4.61 26.25
N SER A 194 6.33 -4.00 27.42
CA SER A 194 7.52 -3.18 27.70
C SER A 194 8.69 -3.91 28.36
N GLU A 195 8.47 -4.96 29.14
CA GLU A 195 9.55 -5.61 29.91
C GLU A 195 10.50 -6.47 29.03
N ARG A 196 11.41 -7.20 29.68
CA ARG A 196 12.27 -8.23 29.08
C ARG A 196 11.91 -9.57 29.73
N SER A 197 11.80 -10.63 28.92
CA SER A 197 11.52 -12.00 29.35
C SER A 197 12.18 -12.38 30.68
N LYS A 198 11.37 -12.40 31.76
CA LYS A 198 11.70 -13.18 32.94
C LYS A 198 11.56 -14.65 32.55
N GLN A 199 12.70 -15.28 32.26
CA GLN A 199 12.81 -16.71 32.03
C GLN A 199 12.28 -17.47 33.27
N TRP A 200 10.99 -17.84 33.28
CA TRP A 200 10.46 -18.60 34.41
C TRP A 200 10.79 -20.08 34.33
N LYS A 201 11.04 -20.66 35.50
CA LYS A 201 11.64 -21.99 35.70
C LYS A 201 10.61 -23.09 35.99
N THR A 202 9.38 -22.94 35.52
CA THR A 202 8.26 -23.86 35.86
C THR A 202 7.43 -24.22 34.62
N GLU A 203 7.13 -25.51 34.48
CA GLU A 203 6.92 -26.17 33.19
C GLU A 203 5.50 -26.07 32.57
N GLN A 204 4.57 -25.31 33.15
CA GLN A 204 3.14 -25.34 32.74
C GLN A 204 2.43 -23.98 32.74
N SER A 205 3.00 -22.95 32.11
CA SER A 205 2.26 -21.69 31.88
C SER A 205 2.67 -21.01 30.57
N HIS A 206 1.71 -20.37 29.91
CA HIS A 206 1.87 -19.78 28.58
C HIS A 206 3.01 -18.76 28.54
N VAL A 207 3.80 -18.80 27.47
CA VAL A 207 5.00 -17.96 27.34
C VAL A 207 4.63 -16.53 26.96
N SER A 208 4.47 -15.66 27.96
CA SER A 208 4.51 -14.21 27.80
C SER A 208 5.92 -13.77 27.41
N PHE A 209 6.16 -13.71 26.09
CA PHE A 209 7.35 -13.04 25.56
C PHE A 209 7.15 -11.55 25.73
N HIS A 210 8.03 -10.88 26.48
CA HIS A 210 8.01 -9.43 26.55
C HIS A 210 8.80 -8.87 25.36
N ARG A 211 8.13 -8.06 24.54
CA ARG A 211 8.44 -7.99 23.11
C ARG A 211 9.28 -6.78 22.73
N PHE A 212 9.02 -5.60 23.31
CA PHE A 212 9.70 -4.36 22.90
C PHE A 212 11.20 -4.35 23.22
N LYS A 213 11.58 -4.55 24.50
CA LYS A 213 12.99 -4.56 24.90
C LYS A 213 13.79 -5.69 24.24
N HIS A 214 13.14 -6.81 23.95
CA HIS A 214 13.77 -7.90 23.19
C HIS A 214 14.03 -7.49 21.74
N LEU A 215 13.03 -6.94 21.04
CA LEU A 215 13.16 -6.48 19.65
C LEU A 215 14.22 -5.38 19.50
N ALA A 216 14.21 -4.38 20.38
CA ALA A 216 15.24 -3.34 20.43
C ALA A 216 16.65 -3.92 20.64
N SER A 217 16.79 -4.89 21.56
CA SER A 217 18.07 -5.59 21.78
C SER A 217 18.52 -6.38 20.55
N GLN A 218 17.61 -7.03 19.82
CA GLN A 218 17.94 -7.75 18.57
C GLN A 218 18.48 -6.78 17.52
N TYR A 219 17.82 -5.63 17.30
CA TYR A 219 18.32 -4.61 16.37
C TYR A 219 19.68 -4.04 16.80
N LYS A 220 19.91 -3.78 18.09
CA LYS A 220 21.20 -3.33 18.59
C LYS A 220 22.32 -4.38 18.43
N SER A 221 21.99 -5.67 18.50
CA SER A 221 22.94 -6.75 18.19
C SER A 221 23.25 -6.89 16.70
N MET A 222 22.28 -6.63 15.82
CA MET A 222 22.49 -6.63 14.36
C MET A 222 23.22 -5.38 13.87
N TYR A 223 22.99 -4.24 14.53
CA TYR A 223 23.57 -2.93 14.18
C TYR A 223 24.25 -2.33 15.42
N PRO A 224 25.53 -2.66 15.71
CA PRO A 224 26.21 -2.21 16.93
C PRO A 224 26.37 -0.69 17.06
N SER A 225 26.29 0.05 15.95
CA SER A 225 26.30 1.52 15.89
C SER A 225 24.95 2.16 16.24
N LEU A 226 23.90 1.35 16.47
CA LEU A 226 22.55 1.82 16.75
C LEU A 226 22.38 2.24 18.22
N GLU A 227 22.15 3.53 18.42
CA GLU A 227 21.67 4.05 19.70
C GLU A 227 20.14 3.93 19.78
N ILE A 228 19.63 3.41 20.90
CA ILE A 228 18.20 3.27 21.17
C ILE A 228 17.95 3.75 22.59
N ASP A 229 17.18 4.83 22.74
CA ASP A 229 16.60 5.25 24.01
C ASP A 229 15.33 4.42 24.28
N VAL A 230 15.54 3.23 24.83
CA VAL A 230 14.49 2.24 25.08
C VAL A 230 13.43 2.74 26.05
N ASP A 231 13.84 3.40 27.13
CA ASP A 231 12.92 3.82 28.18
C ASP A 231 12.19 5.11 27.79
N GLY A 232 12.87 6.08 27.16
CA GLY A 232 12.20 7.27 26.61
C GLY A 232 11.24 6.97 25.45
N GLU A 233 11.53 5.97 24.60
CA GLU A 233 10.57 5.52 23.58
C GLU A 233 9.34 4.83 24.21
N LEU A 234 9.52 4.01 25.25
CA LEU A 234 8.41 3.42 25.99
C LEU A 234 7.54 4.49 26.70
N GLU A 235 8.16 5.51 27.30
CA GLU A 235 7.43 6.64 27.89
C GLU A 235 6.60 7.38 26.84
N LYS A 236 7.16 7.70 25.67
CA LYS A 236 6.41 8.29 24.55
C LYS A 236 5.23 7.40 24.14
N LEU A 237 5.48 6.11 23.88
CA LEU A 237 4.44 5.15 23.47
C LEU A 237 3.29 5.09 24.47
N LYS A 238 3.59 5.15 25.77
CA LYS A 238 2.59 5.17 26.84
C LYS A 238 1.62 6.36 26.74
N THR A 239 2.11 7.55 26.34
CA THR A 239 1.24 8.74 26.19
C THR A 239 0.23 8.62 25.04
N TYR A 240 0.47 7.75 24.06
CA TYR A 240 -0.44 7.52 22.94
C TYR A 240 -1.53 6.48 23.23
N ILE A 241 -1.41 5.67 24.29
CA ILE A 241 -2.35 4.56 24.58
C ILE A 241 -3.78 5.08 24.74
N ASP A 242 -3.99 6.06 25.63
CA ASP A 242 -5.34 6.58 25.89
C ASP A 242 -5.91 7.38 24.70
N ARG A 243 -5.04 7.99 23.88
CA ARG A 243 -5.43 8.66 22.62
C ARG A 243 -5.87 7.66 21.55
N ILE A 244 -5.15 6.53 21.39
CA ILE A 244 -5.40 5.59 20.28
C ILE A 244 -6.47 4.54 20.61
N LYS A 245 -6.61 4.15 21.88
CA LYS A 245 -7.57 3.13 22.32
C LYS A 245 -9.02 3.34 21.83
N PRO A 246 -9.60 4.56 21.81
CA PRO A 246 -10.94 4.80 21.26
C PRO A 246 -11.07 4.49 19.75
N MET A 247 -9.99 4.67 18.99
CA MET A 247 -9.93 4.49 17.53
C MET A 247 -9.73 3.02 17.12
N VAL A 248 -9.29 2.14 18.03
CA VAL A 248 -8.91 0.76 17.67
C VAL A 248 -10.10 -0.20 17.69
N ARG A 249 -10.22 -1.03 16.67
CA ARG A 249 -11.22 -2.10 16.55
C ARG A 249 -10.58 -3.38 16.01
N ASP A 250 -11.30 -4.51 16.14
CA ASP A 250 -11.01 -5.69 15.31
C ASP A 250 -11.20 -5.29 13.85
N GLY A 251 -10.09 -5.16 13.12
CA GLY A 251 -10.13 -4.63 11.75
C GLY A 251 -10.83 -5.56 10.75
N VAL A 252 -10.80 -6.88 11.00
CA VAL A 252 -11.39 -7.89 10.12
C VAL A 252 -12.90 -7.90 10.29
N PHE A 253 -13.38 -7.91 11.53
CA PHE A 253 -14.82 -7.85 11.84
C PHE A 253 -15.42 -6.51 11.40
N PHE A 254 -14.74 -5.40 11.66
CA PHE A 254 -15.19 -4.08 11.22
C PHE A 254 -15.31 -3.96 9.69
N MET A 255 -14.34 -4.50 8.94
CA MET A 255 -14.44 -4.57 7.48
C MET A 255 -15.54 -5.55 7.04
N TYR A 256 -15.70 -6.69 7.70
CA TYR A 256 -16.77 -7.64 7.41
C TYR A 256 -18.17 -7.01 7.57
N GLU A 257 -18.41 -6.26 8.64
CA GLU A 257 -19.66 -5.51 8.85
C GLU A 257 -19.85 -4.41 7.80
N ALA A 258 -18.80 -3.68 7.42
CA ALA A 258 -18.87 -2.70 6.35
C ALA A 258 -19.22 -3.34 4.99
N LEU A 259 -18.75 -4.57 4.74
CA LEU A 259 -19.00 -5.32 3.52
C LEU A 259 -20.39 -6.00 3.49
N HIS A 260 -20.93 -6.46 4.62
CA HIS A 260 -22.18 -7.25 4.67
C HIS A 260 -23.39 -6.51 5.26
N GLY A 261 -23.18 -5.31 5.79
CA GLY A 261 -24.24 -4.44 6.33
C GLY A 261 -25.05 -3.72 5.24
N PRO A 262 -25.66 -2.55 5.56
CA PRO A 262 -26.41 -1.76 4.58
C PRO A 262 -25.50 -1.26 3.44
N PRO A 263 -26.07 -0.83 2.29
CA PRO A 263 -25.29 -0.30 1.18
C PRO A 263 -24.32 0.80 1.60
N LYS A 264 -23.04 0.64 1.23
CA LYS A 264 -21.95 1.60 1.49
C LYS A 264 -21.00 1.70 0.29
N LYS A 265 -20.60 2.92 -0.05
CA LYS A 265 -19.49 3.22 -0.96
C LYS A 265 -18.18 3.20 -0.17
N ILE A 266 -17.38 2.15 -0.37
CA ILE A 266 -16.08 1.96 0.29
C ILE A 266 -14.97 2.17 -0.73
N LEU A 267 -14.11 3.16 -0.48
CA LEU A 267 -12.96 3.50 -1.32
C LEU A 267 -11.66 3.03 -0.67
N VAL A 268 -10.75 2.43 -1.46
CA VAL A 268 -9.42 2.00 -1.00
C VAL A 268 -8.35 2.82 -1.71
N GLU A 269 -7.60 3.58 -0.91
CA GLU A 269 -6.48 4.41 -1.32
C GLU A 269 -5.21 3.56 -1.45
N GLY A 270 -4.69 3.40 -2.67
CA GLY A 270 -3.44 2.68 -2.92
C GLY A 270 -2.19 3.50 -2.60
N ALA A 271 -1.40 3.05 -1.61
CA ALA A 271 -0.06 3.59 -1.38
C ALA A 271 0.95 3.10 -2.42
N ASN A 272 1.93 3.95 -2.76
CA ASN A 272 2.96 3.70 -3.78
C ASN A 272 2.33 3.25 -5.13
N ALA A 273 2.87 2.27 -5.85
CA ALA A 273 2.40 1.90 -7.18
C ALA A 273 2.87 0.50 -7.60
N ALA A 274 2.30 -0.05 -8.67
CA ALA A 274 2.55 -1.41 -9.16
C ALA A 274 4.04 -1.73 -9.35
N LEU A 275 4.85 -0.83 -9.93
CA LEU A 275 6.28 -1.11 -10.10
C LEU A 275 7.16 -0.85 -8.87
N LEU A 276 6.54 -0.46 -7.75
CA LEU A 276 7.14 -0.44 -6.42
C LEU A 276 6.61 -1.58 -5.52
N ASP A 277 5.75 -2.48 -6.03
CA ASP A 277 5.30 -3.67 -5.31
C ASP A 277 6.49 -4.58 -4.96
N ILE A 278 6.48 -5.21 -3.78
CA ILE A 278 7.58 -6.07 -3.31
C ILE A 278 7.80 -7.30 -4.21
N ASP A 279 6.72 -7.88 -4.77
CA ASP A 279 6.78 -9.09 -5.60
C ASP A 279 6.82 -8.76 -7.09
N PHE A 280 6.09 -7.73 -7.51
CA PHE A 280 5.89 -7.39 -8.94
C PHE A 280 6.60 -6.12 -9.39
N GLY A 281 7.30 -5.41 -8.50
CA GLY A 281 8.03 -4.21 -8.85
C GLY A 281 9.40 -4.47 -9.46
N THR A 282 10.16 -3.41 -9.73
CA THR A 282 11.55 -3.53 -10.19
C THR A 282 12.51 -3.88 -9.05
N TYR A 283 12.36 -5.08 -8.47
CA TYR A 283 13.16 -5.56 -7.36
C TYR A 283 14.67 -5.47 -7.65
N PRO A 284 15.51 -5.03 -6.70
CA PRO A 284 15.22 -4.68 -5.30
C PRO A 284 14.75 -3.24 -5.08
N PHE A 285 14.56 -2.45 -6.14
CA PHE A 285 14.20 -1.03 -6.06
C PHE A 285 12.68 -0.83 -5.95
N VAL A 286 12.13 -1.33 -4.83
CA VAL A 286 10.70 -1.44 -4.52
C VAL A 286 10.44 -1.05 -3.07
N THR A 287 9.17 -0.92 -2.66
CA THR A 287 8.80 -0.87 -1.24
C THR A 287 8.59 -2.29 -0.68
N SER A 288 8.39 -2.42 0.63
CA SER A 288 8.28 -3.72 1.32
C SER A 288 6.84 -4.22 1.49
N SER A 289 5.91 -3.76 0.65
CA SER A 289 4.49 -4.08 0.70
C SER A 289 3.91 -4.32 -0.69
N ASN A 290 2.83 -5.09 -0.79
CA ASN A 290 2.09 -5.21 -2.03
C ASN A 290 1.30 -3.93 -2.32
N CYS A 291 1.62 -3.28 -3.43
CA CYS A 291 1.00 -2.06 -3.95
C CYS A 291 -0.02 -2.35 -5.06
N THR A 292 -0.28 -3.64 -5.30
CA THR A 292 -1.22 -4.20 -6.27
C THR A 292 -2.54 -4.61 -5.60
N VAL A 293 -3.55 -4.97 -6.41
CA VAL A 293 -4.92 -5.29 -5.95
C VAL A 293 -4.98 -6.42 -4.90
N GLY A 294 -4.04 -7.38 -4.94
CA GLY A 294 -3.93 -8.43 -3.91
C GLY A 294 -3.67 -7.87 -2.50
N GLY A 295 -2.95 -6.75 -2.40
CA GLY A 295 -2.69 -6.04 -1.16
C GLY A 295 -3.94 -5.42 -0.51
N VAL A 296 -5.04 -5.24 -1.27
CA VAL A 296 -6.34 -4.82 -0.72
C VAL A 296 -6.95 -5.96 0.10
N CYS A 297 -6.93 -7.17 -0.44
CA CYS A 297 -7.51 -8.35 0.22
C CYS A 297 -6.75 -8.69 1.51
N THR A 298 -5.42 -8.82 1.42
CA THR A 298 -4.58 -9.17 2.57
C THR A 298 -4.45 -8.03 3.59
N GLY A 299 -4.54 -6.77 3.12
CA GLY A 299 -4.38 -5.58 3.96
C GLY A 299 -5.63 -5.11 4.70
N LEU A 300 -6.82 -5.54 4.27
CA LEU A 300 -8.11 -5.24 4.92
C LEU A 300 -8.81 -6.49 5.51
N GLY A 301 -8.25 -7.69 5.31
CA GLY A 301 -8.85 -8.95 5.79
C GLY A 301 -10.12 -9.34 5.03
N MET A 302 -10.22 -8.95 3.76
CA MET A 302 -11.43 -9.14 2.93
C MET A 302 -11.20 -10.14 1.78
N PRO A 303 -12.24 -10.87 1.34
CA PRO A 303 -12.08 -11.85 0.29
C PRO A 303 -12.20 -11.22 -1.11
N PRO A 304 -11.57 -11.81 -2.15
CA PRO A 304 -11.43 -11.17 -3.46
C PRO A 304 -12.77 -10.89 -4.17
N GLN A 305 -13.83 -11.67 -3.89
CA GLN A 305 -15.16 -11.39 -4.45
C GLN A 305 -15.74 -10.05 -3.99
N ASN A 306 -15.24 -9.40 -2.93
CA ASN A 306 -15.67 -8.07 -2.52
C ASN A 306 -14.89 -6.93 -3.22
N VAL A 307 -13.91 -7.23 -4.08
CA VAL A 307 -13.33 -6.23 -4.98
C VAL A 307 -14.33 -5.88 -6.09
N GLY A 308 -14.51 -4.58 -6.33
CA GLY A 308 -15.35 -4.00 -7.37
C GLY A 308 -14.51 -3.35 -8.47
N GLU A 309 -14.67 -2.05 -8.64
CA GLU A 309 -13.90 -1.27 -9.61
C GLU A 309 -12.46 -1.08 -9.17
N VAL A 310 -11.51 -1.19 -10.11
CA VAL A 310 -10.08 -1.00 -9.87
C VAL A 310 -9.55 0.02 -10.88
N TYR A 311 -9.36 1.25 -10.43
CA TYR A 311 -8.87 2.36 -11.23
C TYR A 311 -7.34 2.35 -11.27
N GLY A 312 -6.78 2.15 -12.46
CA GLY A 312 -5.35 2.32 -12.72
C GLY A 312 -5.02 3.78 -13.01
N VAL A 313 -4.31 4.45 -12.12
CA VAL A 313 -3.87 5.83 -12.33
C VAL A 313 -2.55 5.81 -13.09
N VAL A 314 -2.58 6.39 -14.29
CA VAL A 314 -1.48 6.43 -15.26
C VAL A 314 -1.15 7.89 -15.53
N LYS A 315 0.12 8.28 -15.43
CA LYS A 315 0.57 9.59 -15.90
C LYS A 315 0.88 9.54 -17.40
N ALA A 316 0.54 10.59 -18.13
CA ALA A 316 0.74 10.70 -19.59
C ALA A 316 2.21 10.58 -20.05
N TYR A 317 3.15 10.62 -19.11
CA TYR A 317 4.57 10.32 -19.27
C TYR A 317 5.05 9.57 -18.02
N THR A 318 6.21 8.93 -18.08
CA THR A 318 6.70 8.10 -16.97
C THR A 318 7.68 8.89 -16.09
N THR A 319 7.69 8.61 -14.78
CA THR A 319 8.71 9.13 -13.86
C THR A 319 9.18 8.06 -12.89
N ARG A 320 10.41 8.22 -12.38
CA ARG A 320 10.98 7.35 -11.35
C ARG A 320 11.79 8.17 -10.33
N VAL A 321 11.62 7.88 -9.05
CA VAL A 321 12.50 8.37 -7.97
C VAL A 321 13.59 7.34 -7.73
N GLY A 322 14.83 7.79 -7.52
CA GLY A 322 15.95 6.93 -7.16
C GLY A 322 16.53 6.13 -8.33
N ILE A 323 17.37 5.15 -7.99
CA ILE A 323 18.14 4.36 -8.96
C ILE A 323 17.33 3.17 -9.52
N GLY A 324 17.96 2.42 -10.41
CA GLY A 324 17.38 1.28 -11.11
C GLY A 324 16.98 1.61 -12.55
N ALA A 325 16.59 0.59 -13.30
CA ALA A 325 16.30 0.69 -14.72
C ALA A 325 15.09 1.59 -15.02
N PHE A 326 15.17 2.31 -16.13
CA PHE A 326 14.07 3.10 -16.67
C PHE A 326 14.20 3.08 -18.20
N PRO A 327 13.58 2.11 -18.89
CA PRO A 327 13.77 1.92 -20.33
C PRO A 327 13.41 3.14 -21.18
N ALA A 328 12.31 3.83 -20.85
CA ALA A 328 11.84 5.01 -21.58
C ALA A 328 12.41 6.36 -21.09
N GLU A 329 13.44 6.37 -20.23
CA GLU A 329 14.07 7.58 -19.67
C GLU A 329 14.59 8.52 -20.78
N GLN A 330 14.48 9.83 -20.56
CA GLN A 330 14.99 10.86 -21.46
C GLN A 330 16.06 11.71 -20.76
N ASN A 331 17.33 11.40 -21.02
CA ASN A 331 18.47 12.19 -20.52
C ASN A 331 18.83 13.31 -21.53
N ASN A 332 17.84 14.15 -21.84
CA ASN A 332 17.91 15.22 -22.83
C ASN A 332 16.87 16.31 -22.50
N GLU A 333 16.77 17.33 -23.36
CA GLU A 333 15.85 18.47 -23.23
C GLU A 333 14.38 18.07 -23.00
N ILE A 334 13.92 16.93 -23.55
CA ILE A 334 12.56 16.43 -23.32
C ILE A 334 12.38 16.00 -21.86
N GLY A 335 13.36 15.30 -21.29
CA GLY A 335 13.30 14.90 -19.88
C GLY A 335 13.30 16.10 -18.93
N GLU A 336 14.06 17.14 -19.26
CA GLU A 336 14.09 18.40 -18.50
C GLU A 336 12.78 19.19 -18.64
N LEU A 337 12.18 19.21 -19.83
CA LEU A 337 10.88 19.81 -20.10
C LEU A 337 9.74 19.13 -19.32
N LEU A 338 9.70 17.78 -19.37
CA LEU A 338 8.75 16.98 -18.58
C LEU A 338 8.95 17.20 -17.08
N GLN A 339 10.20 17.24 -16.61
CA GLN A 339 10.52 17.46 -15.20
C GLN A 339 10.08 18.86 -14.72
N SER A 340 10.36 19.90 -15.51
CA SER A 340 10.07 21.29 -15.16
C SER A 340 8.58 21.61 -15.22
N ARG A 341 7.91 21.35 -16.36
CA ARG A 341 6.45 21.56 -16.51
C ARG A 341 5.67 20.70 -15.53
N GLY A 342 6.03 19.42 -15.40
CA GLY A 342 5.38 18.46 -14.51
C GLY A 342 5.63 18.71 -13.02
N LYS A 343 6.49 19.67 -12.65
CA LYS A 343 6.99 19.92 -11.29
C LYS A 343 7.48 18.64 -10.61
N GLU A 344 8.29 17.86 -11.32
CA GLU A 344 8.67 16.51 -10.92
C GLU A 344 9.85 16.50 -9.94
N VAL A 345 9.55 16.98 -8.73
CA VAL A 345 10.42 17.00 -7.56
C VAL A 345 9.66 16.37 -6.39
N GLY A 346 10.33 15.52 -5.60
CA GLY A 346 9.74 14.89 -4.43
C GLY A 346 9.48 15.90 -3.32
N VAL A 347 8.22 16.06 -2.90
CA VAL A 347 7.79 17.07 -1.91
C VAL A 347 8.52 16.92 -0.57
N THR A 348 8.72 15.69 -0.10
CA THR A 348 9.39 15.40 1.19
C THR A 348 10.91 15.45 1.11
N THR A 349 11.51 15.13 -0.06
CA THR A 349 12.96 14.88 -0.19
C THR A 349 13.73 15.91 -1.01
N GLY A 350 13.03 16.80 -1.73
CA GLY A 350 13.62 17.74 -2.68
C GLY A 350 14.28 17.07 -3.90
N ARG A 351 14.23 15.74 -4.04
CA ARG A 351 14.91 15.02 -5.12
C ARG A 351 14.16 15.20 -6.43
N LYS A 352 14.86 15.67 -7.46
CA LYS A 352 14.40 15.65 -8.86
C LYS A 352 14.06 14.20 -9.27
N ARG A 353 12.91 14.01 -9.94
CA ARG A 353 12.53 12.72 -10.51
C ARG A 353 13.12 12.58 -11.91
N ARG A 354 13.54 11.36 -12.23
CA ARG A 354 13.88 10.95 -13.59
C ARG A 354 12.58 10.93 -14.41
N CYS A 355 12.63 11.40 -15.65
CA CYS A 355 11.47 11.57 -16.51
C CYS A 355 11.70 10.88 -17.87
N GLY A 356 10.62 10.39 -18.47
CA GLY A 356 10.67 9.62 -19.71
C GLY A 356 9.32 9.48 -20.38
N TRP A 357 9.30 8.92 -21.58
CA TRP A 357 8.06 8.73 -22.36
C TRP A 357 7.08 7.78 -21.67
N LEU A 358 5.82 7.79 -22.10
CA LEU A 358 4.82 6.81 -21.66
C LEU A 358 5.26 5.41 -22.12
N ASP A 359 5.17 4.43 -21.23
CA ASP A 359 5.60 3.05 -21.49
C ASP A 359 4.41 2.07 -21.38
N LEU A 360 3.87 1.64 -22.51
CA LEU A 360 2.72 0.74 -22.56
C LEU A 360 3.09 -0.72 -22.27
N VAL A 361 4.37 -1.12 -22.34
CA VAL A 361 4.79 -2.46 -21.90
C VAL A 361 4.59 -2.57 -20.39
N LEU A 362 5.02 -1.52 -19.69
CA LEU A 362 4.82 -1.33 -18.26
C LEU A 362 3.33 -1.25 -17.89
N ILE A 363 2.53 -0.41 -18.57
CA ILE A 363 1.09 -0.30 -18.24
C ILE A 363 0.34 -1.62 -18.48
N LYS A 364 0.65 -2.36 -19.55
CA LYS A 364 0.09 -3.69 -19.80
C LYS A 364 0.46 -4.67 -18.69
N TYR A 365 1.71 -4.66 -18.23
CA TYR A 365 2.15 -5.48 -17.10
C TYR A 365 1.41 -5.14 -15.80
N ALA A 366 1.28 -3.86 -15.46
CA ALA A 366 0.49 -3.42 -14.32
C ALA A 366 -0.99 -3.83 -14.43
N HIS A 367 -1.58 -3.79 -15.63
CA HIS A 367 -2.95 -4.26 -15.87
C HIS A 367 -3.09 -5.79 -15.69
N MET A 368 -2.13 -6.60 -16.19
CA MET A 368 -2.15 -8.06 -16.04
C MET A 368 -2.21 -8.52 -14.58
N ILE A 369 -1.61 -7.75 -13.65
CA ILE A 369 -1.63 -8.06 -12.22
C ILE A 369 -2.87 -7.50 -11.52
N ASN A 370 -3.28 -6.27 -11.87
CA ASN A 370 -4.31 -5.53 -11.13
C ASN A 370 -5.73 -5.68 -11.69
N GLY A 371 -5.90 -6.14 -12.93
CA GLY A 371 -7.20 -6.27 -13.57
C GLY A 371 -7.95 -4.94 -13.68
N PHE A 372 -7.27 -3.84 -14.02
CA PHE A 372 -7.86 -2.50 -14.03
C PHE A 372 -9.17 -2.46 -14.84
N THR A 373 -10.25 -1.99 -14.20
CA THR A 373 -11.57 -1.81 -14.83
C THR A 373 -11.67 -0.50 -15.59
N ALA A 374 -10.88 0.51 -15.20
CA ALA A 374 -10.77 1.81 -15.85
C ALA A 374 -9.38 2.41 -15.64
N ILE A 375 -9.00 3.38 -16.48
CA ILE A 375 -7.74 4.13 -16.37
C ILE A 375 -8.04 5.60 -16.14
N ALA A 376 -7.36 6.21 -15.18
CA ALA A 376 -7.32 7.66 -15.00
C ALA A 376 -5.99 8.19 -15.55
N LEU A 377 -6.03 8.81 -16.73
CA LEU A 377 -4.86 9.41 -17.36
C LEU A 377 -4.63 10.83 -16.82
N THR A 378 -3.46 11.08 -16.22
CA THR A 378 -3.15 12.35 -15.53
C THR A 378 -2.02 13.12 -16.21
N LYS A 379 -1.97 14.44 -15.94
CA LYS A 379 -0.93 15.37 -16.41
C LYS A 379 -0.75 15.40 -17.95
N LEU A 380 -1.84 15.30 -18.69
CA LEU A 380 -1.83 15.36 -20.16
C LEU A 380 -1.37 16.76 -20.66
N ASP A 381 -1.78 17.81 -19.94
CA ASP A 381 -1.43 19.23 -20.11
C ASP A 381 0.08 19.52 -20.13
N ILE A 382 0.88 18.61 -19.59
CA ILE A 382 2.33 18.72 -19.61
C ILE A 382 2.89 18.52 -21.02
N LEU A 383 2.19 17.76 -21.87
CA LEU A 383 2.60 17.40 -23.23
C LEU A 383 2.19 18.43 -24.29
N ASP A 384 1.28 19.36 -24.00
CA ASP A 384 0.70 20.35 -24.94
C ASP A 384 1.70 21.19 -25.73
N VAL A 385 2.95 21.30 -25.26
CA VAL A 385 4.03 22.07 -25.91
C VAL A 385 4.91 21.23 -26.84
N LEU A 386 4.71 19.91 -26.89
CA LEU A 386 5.52 19.01 -27.70
C LEU A 386 4.94 18.91 -29.12
N PRO A 387 5.74 19.16 -30.17
CA PRO A 387 5.28 18.97 -31.55
C PRO A 387 5.08 17.50 -31.94
N GLU A 388 5.63 16.58 -31.15
CA GLU A 388 5.55 15.14 -31.33
C GLU A 388 5.63 14.42 -29.97
N ILE A 389 4.76 13.43 -29.75
CA ILE A 389 4.76 12.60 -28.54
C ILE A 389 5.14 11.16 -28.90
N LYS A 390 6.13 10.61 -28.20
CA LYS A 390 6.57 9.22 -28.37
C LYS A 390 6.02 8.33 -27.25
N VAL A 391 5.67 7.10 -27.60
CA VAL A 391 5.11 6.11 -26.68
C VAL A 391 5.81 4.76 -26.86
N GLY A 392 6.38 4.22 -25.79
CA GLY A 392 6.99 2.89 -25.78
C GLY A 392 5.94 1.81 -25.87
N VAL A 393 6.02 0.94 -26.88
CA VAL A 393 4.99 -0.10 -27.13
C VAL A 393 5.51 -1.53 -27.05
N ALA A 394 6.82 -1.72 -27.16
CA ALA A 394 7.50 -3.00 -27.08
C ALA A 394 8.93 -2.82 -26.57
N TYR A 395 9.45 -3.84 -25.90
CA TYR A 395 10.86 -3.93 -25.52
C TYR A 395 11.59 -4.86 -26.48
N LYS A 396 12.80 -4.46 -26.86
CA LYS A 396 13.73 -5.28 -27.63
C LYS A 396 14.95 -5.59 -26.76
N VAL A 397 15.21 -6.86 -26.51
CA VAL A 397 16.32 -7.36 -25.67
C VAL A 397 17.16 -8.31 -26.51
N ASP A 398 18.48 -8.12 -26.52
CA ASP A 398 19.47 -8.91 -27.27
C ASP A 398 19.14 -9.12 -28.77
N GLY A 399 18.37 -8.20 -29.35
CA GLY A 399 17.94 -8.27 -30.76
C GLY A 399 16.48 -8.70 -30.97
N GLU A 400 15.81 -9.27 -29.96
CA GLU A 400 14.46 -9.84 -30.09
C GLU A 400 13.40 -9.01 -29.36
N ILE A 401 12.18 -8.97 -29.92
CA ILE A 401 11.04 -8.29 -29.29
C ILE A 401 10.41 -9.25 -28.28
N ILE A 402 10.35 -8.85 -27.01
CA ILE A 402 9.78 -9.67 -25.95
C ILE A 402 8.31 -9.29 -25.66
N PRO A 403 7.41 -10.26 -25.40
CA PRO A 403 6.00 -10.01 -25.12
C PRO A 403 5.71 -9.67 -23.64
N HIS A 404 6.73 -9.63 -22.78
CA HIS A 404 6.60 -9.54 -21.32
C HIS A 404 7.54 -8.49 -20.71
N PHE A 405 7.28 -8.10 -19.47
CA PHE A 405 8.17 -7.25 -18.69
C PHE A 405 9.26 -8.13 -18.03
N PRO A 406 10.58 -7.87 -18.21
CA PRO A 406 11.63 -8.70 -17.63
C PRO A 406 11.63 -8.67 -16.10
N GLY A 407 11.71 -9.84 -15.46
CA GLY A 407 11.83 -9.94 -14.00
C GLY A 407 13.22 -9.62 -13.43
N ASN A 408 14.26 -9.57 -14.27
CA ASN A 408 15.62 -9.24 -13.84
C ASN A 408 15.97 -7.77 -14.17
N ILE A 409 16.49 -7.05 -13.18
CA ILE A 409 16.85 -5.63 -13.32
C ILE A 409 17.98 -5.36 -14.33
N SER A 410 18.89 -6.31 -14.53
CA SER A 410 19.96 -6.21 -15.54
C SER A 410 19.37 -6.27 -16.95
N SER A 411 18.39 -7.16 -17.17
CA SER A 411 17.61 -7.27 -18.42
C SER A 411 16.65 -6.11 -18.66
N LEU A 412 16.51 -5.18 -17.70
CA LEU A 412 15.79 -3.91 -17.85
C LEU A 412 16.72 -2.72 -18.12
N SER A 413 18.04 -2.88 -18.02
CA SER A 413 19.03 -1.82 -18.20
C SER A 413 18.87 -1.11 -19.55
N PRO A 414 19.09 0.23 -19.66
CA PRO A 414 19.10 0.93 -20.95
C PRO A 414 20.13 0.41 -21.97
N HIS A 415 21.11 -0.39 -21.51
CA HIS A 415 22.08 -1.07 -22.37
C HIS A 415 21.60 -2.44 -22.88
N ALA A 416 20.53 -2.99 -22.30
CA ALA A 416 19.95 -4.30 -22.61
C ALA A 416 18.54 -4.18 -23.23
N VAL A 417 17.78 -3.13 -22.89
CA VAL A 417 16.46 -2.85 -23.46
C VAL A 417 16.52 -1.66 -24.40
N HIS A 418 16.17 -1.87 -25.66
CA HIS A 418 15.73 -0.81 -26.55
C HIS A 418 14.19 -0.73 -26.53
N VAL A 419 13.66 0.42 -26.10
CA VAL A 419 12.21 0.68 -26.19
C VAL A 419 11.86 1.04 -27.62
N LEU A 420 10.96 0.26 -28.23
CA LEU A 420 10.38 0.61 -29.52
C LEU A 420 9.31 1.68 -29.28
N LEU A 421 9.63 2.91 -29.70
CA LEU A 421 8.77 4.07 -29.60
C LEU A 421 7.91 4.21 -30.86
N LEU A 422 6.58 4.19 -30.72
CA LEU A 422 5.69 4.73 -31.74
C LEU A 422 5.68 6.26 -31.63
N GLN A 423 5.74 6.93 -32.79
CA GLN A 423 5.48 8.36 -32.90
C GLN A 423 3.97 8.56 -33.04
N THR A 424 3.40 9.42 -32.20
CA THR A 424 1.96 9.72 -32.22
C THR A 424 1.77 11.15 -32.68
N VAL A 425 1.18 11.28 -33.88
CA VAL A 425 0.50 12.45 -34.50
C VAL A 425 1.08 13.84 -34.19
N ARG A 426 1.57 14.52 -35.24
CA ARG A 426 1.86 15.96 -35.21
C ARG A 426 0.60 16.75 -34.85
N HIS A 427 0.72 17.77 -34.00
CA HIS A 427 -0.26 18.87 -34.02
C HIS A 427 -0.35 19.44 -35.45
N GLN A 428 -1.56 19.49 -36.00
CA GLN A 428 -1.91 20.32 -37.17
C GLN A 428 -2.26 21.73 -36.70
#